data_AF-A0A1J3DAI9-F1
#
_entry.id   AF-A0A1J3DAI9-F1
#
_cell.length_a   1.000
_cell.length_b   1.000
_cell.length_c   1.000
_cell.angle_alpha   90.00
_cell.angle_beta   90.00
_cell.angle_gamma   90.00
#
_symmetry.space_group_name_H-M   'P 1'
#
loop_
_entity.id
_entity.type
_entity.pdbx_description
1 polymer ?
#
loop_
_entity_poly.entity_id
_entity_poly.type
_entity_poly.pdbx_seq_one_letter_code
_entity_poly.pdbx_strand_id
1 'polypeptide(L)'
;IRLMLSAVVNRDYELEQMDVKTAFLHGDLEERILMKQPEGFIKKGDENKVCLLRKSLYGLKQSPRQWNIKFDSFMKEANFIR
;
A
#
# COMPACT_ATOMS: atom_id res chain seq x y z
N ILE A 1 13.75 -4.59 12.78
CA ILE A 1 14.84 -3.91 12.04
C ILE A 1 16.20 -4.11 12.72
N ARG A 2 16.44 -3.63 13.94
CA ARG A 2 17.77 -3.73 14.61
C ARG A 2 18.34 -5.15 14.71
N LEU A 3 17.50 -6.15 15.00
CA LEU A 3 17.93 -7.56 15.03
C LEU A 3 18.45 -8.04 13.66
N MET A 4 17.72 -7.73 12.59
CA MET A 4 18.09 -8.09 11.23
C MET A 4 19.37 -7.36 10.79
N LEU A 5 19.49 -6.05 11.06
CA LEU A 5 20.72 -5.30 10.79
C LEU A 5 21.93 -5.86 11.56
N SER A 6 21.75 -6.24 12.83
CA SER A 6 22.81 -6.88 13.61
C SER A 6 23.23 -8.22 12.99
N ALA A 7 22.28 -9.05 12.55
CA ALA A 7 22.59 -10.31 11.90
C ALA A 7 23.35 -10.13 10.58
N VAL A 8 22.97 -9.13 9.77
CA VAL A 8 23.67 -8.76 8.53
C VAL A 8 25.13 -8.43 8.82
N VAL A 9 25.39 -7.53 9.78
CA VAL A 9 26.75 -7.12 10.15
C VAL A 9 27.56 -8.29 10.71
N ASN A 10 26.98 -9.10 11.61
CA ASN A 10 27.69 -10.23 12.22
C ASN A 10 28.02 -11.35 11.23
N ARG A 11 27.31 -11.43 10.11
CA ARG A 11 27.50 -12.48 9.09
C ARG A 11 28.18 -11.97 7.81
N ASP A 12 28.60 -10.70 7.82
CA ASP A 12 29.18 -10.02 6.65
C ASP A 12 28.29 -10.14 5.39
N TYR A 13 26.97 -9.97 5.56
CA TYR A 13 26.01 -10.02 4.47
C TYR A 13 25.85 -8.64 3.83
N GLU A 14 25.56 -8.64 2.53
CA GLU A 14 25.11 -7.45 1.83
C GLU A 14 23.62 -7.18 2.12
N LEU A 15 23.28 -5.90 2.30
CA LEU A 15 21.92 -5.47 2.55
C LEU A 15 21.49 -4.44 1.51
N GLU A 16 20.43 -4.77 0.79
CA GLU A 16 19.73 -3.83 -0.07
C GLU A 16 18.45 -3.32 0.61
N GLN A 17 18.20 -2.02 0.48
CA GLN A 17 16.98 -1.38 0.95
C GLN A 17 16.23 -0.77 -0.23
N MET A 18 14.92 -0.99 -0.27
CA MET A 18 14.02 -0.41 -1.26
C MET A 18 12.92 0.40 -0.57
N ASP A 19 12.63 1.58 -1.13
CA ASP A 19 11.43 2.35 -0.81
C ASP A 19 10.49 2.36 -2.03
N VAL A 20 9.25 1.91 -1.83
CA VAL A 20 8.29 1.74 -2.92
C VAL A 20 7.47 3.01 -3.05
N LYS A 21 7.62 3.69 -4.18
CA LYS A 21 6.85 4.89 -4.50
C LYS A 21 5.36 4.58 -4.48
N THR A 22 4.59 5.39 -3.76
CA THR A 22 3.12 5.27 -3.69
C THR A 22 2.62 3.89 -3.26
N ALA A 23 3.35 3.18 -2.39
CA ALA A 23 3.06 1.79 -1.98
C ALA A 23 1.57 1.50 -1.70
N PHE A 24 0.87 2.39 -1.00
CA PHE A 24 -0.54 2.17 -0.66
C PHE A 24 -1.47 2.16 -1.89
N LEU A 25 -1.15 2.87 -2.97
CA LEU A 25 -1.96 2.84 -4.20
C LEU A 25 -1.93 1.48 -4.90
N HIS A 26 -0.98 0.62 -4.54
CA HIS A 26 -0.89 -0.74 -5.08
C HIS A 26 -1.74 -1.75 -4.27
N GLY A 27 -2.17 -1.39 -3.06
CA GLY A 27 -3.04 -2.23 -2.24
C GLY A 27 -4.45 -2.33 -2.83
N ASP A 28 -4.93 -3.56 -2.95
CA ASP A 28 -6.32 -3.83 -3.34
C ASP A 28 -7.27 -3.58 -2.15
N LEU A 29 -8.52 -3.18 -2.44
CA LEU A 29 -9.54 -2.97 -1.41
C LEU A 29 -10.50 -4.15 -1.41
N GLU A 30 -10.59 -4.85 -0.28
CA GLU A 30 -11.61 -5.89 -0.06
C GLU A 30 -13.00 -5.28 0.14
N GLU A 31 -13.07 -4.08 0.71
CA GLU A 31 -14.31 -3.39 1.04
C GLU A 31 -14.67 -2.32 0.00
N ARG A 32 -15.97 -2.10 -0.20
CA ARG A 32 -16.48 -1.02 -1.04
C ARG A 32 -16.44 0.30 -0.27
N ILE A 33 -15.47 1.16 -0.59
CA ILE A 33 -15.31 2.46 0.08
C ILE A 33 -15.70 3.60 -0.85
N LEU A 34 -16.60 4.45 -0.38
CA LEU A 34 -17.00 5.68 -1.04
C LEU A 34 -16.35 6.87 -0.34
N MET A 35 -15.90 7.85 -1.12
CA MET A 35 -15.40 9.12 -0.59
C MET A 35 -16.19 10.28 -1.19
N LYS A 36 -16.22 11.40 -0.45
CA LYS A 36 -16.68 12.67 -1.01
C LYS A 36 -15.82 13.05 -2.21
N GLN A 37 -16.43 13.74 -3.16
CA GLN A 37 -15.67 14.27 -4.31
C GLN A 37 -14.58 15.22 -3.82
N PRO A 38 -13.36 15.14 -4.36
CA PRO A 38 -12.30 16.09 -4.04
C PRO A 38 -12.65 17.48 -4.56
N GLU A 39 -12.10 18.49 -3.89
CA GLU A 39 -12.22 19.88 -4.33
C GLU A 39 -11.69 20.04 -5.76
N GLY A 40 -12.38 20.84 -6.57
CA GLY A 40 -12.06 21.04 -7.99
C GLY A 40 -12.56 19.94 -8.94
N PHE A 41 -13.09 18.81 -8.43
CA PHE A 41 -13.71 17.78 -9.28
C PHE A 41 -15.23 17.93 -9.43
N ILE A 42 -15.87 18.63 -8.51
CA ILE A 42 -17.32 18.82 -8.48
C ILE A 42 -17.77 19.64 -9.69
N LYS A 43 -18.71 19.10 -10.47
CA LYS A 43 -19.35 19.79 -11.59
C LYS A 43 -20.76 20.24 -11.21
N LYS A 44 -21.22 21.33 -11.83
CA LYS A 44 -22.59 21.82 -11.64
C LYS A 44 -23.61 20.73 -12.02
N GLY A 45 -24.53 20.39 -11.12
CA GLY A 45 -25.51 19.32 -11.27
C GLY A 45 -25.04 17.95 -10.77
N ASP A 46 -23.76 17.80 -10.41
CA ASP A 46 -23.15 16.55 -9.92
C ASP A 46 -22.67 16.66 -8.45
N GLU A 47 -23.13 17.67 -7.71
CA GLU A 47 -22.64 18.02 -6.37
C GLU A 47 -22.81 16.85 -5.38
N ASN A 48 -23.87 16.06 -5.54
CA ASN A 48 -24.21 14.96 -4.64
C ASN A 48 -23.56 13.62 -5.02
N LYS A 49 -22.73 13.57 -6.07
CA LYS A 49 -21.99 12.36 -6.42
C LYS A 49 -20.90 12.06 -5.39
N VAL A 50 -20.48 10.81 -5.36
CA VAL A 50 -19.38 10.29 -4.54
C VAL A 50 -18.45 9.46 -5.39
N CYS A 51 -17.17 9.40 -5.01
CA CYS A 51 -16.18 8.60 -5.71
C CYS A 51 -16.08 7.21 -5.07
N LEU A 52 -16.13 6.17 -5.89
CA LEU A 52 -15.80 4.82 -5.47
C LEU A 52 -14.29 4.61 -5.53
N LEU A 53 -13.69 4.26 -4.40
CA LEU A 53 -12.27 3.91 -4.36
C LEU A 53 -12.04 2.54 -4.98
N ARG A 54 -11.14 2.49 -5.97
CA ARG A 54 -10.71 1.25 -6.64
C ARG A 54 -9.43 0.66 -6.04
N LYS A 55 -8.65 1.49 -5.36
CA LYS A 55 -7.36 1.16 -4.74
C LYS A 55 -7.27 1.82 -3.38
N SER A 56 -6.42 1.27 -2.53
CA SER A 56 -6.18 1.84 -1.21
C SER A 56 -5.49 3.21 -1.34
N LEU A 57 -5.84 4.16 -0.47
CA LEU A 57 -5.33 5.54 -0.48
C LEU A 57 -4.62 5.85 0.83
N TYR A 58 -3.67 6.78 0.79
CA TYR A 58 -3.08 7.34 2.00
C TYR A 58 -4.17 7.85 2.96
N GLY A 59 -4.02 7.56 4.26
CA GLY A 59 -4.97 7.96 5.30
C GLY A 59 -6.09 6.95 5.58
N LEU A 60 -6.29 5.94 4.73
CA LEU A 60 -7.18 4.83 5.09
C LEU A 60 -6.53 3.94 6.15
N LYS A 61 -7.28 3.58 7.20
CA LYS A 61 -6.77 2.76 8.31
C LYS A 61 -6.25 1.39 7.84
N GLN A 62 -6.85 0.82 6.80
CA GLN A 62 -6.49 -0.48 6.25
C GLN A 62 -5.41 -0.43 5.17
N SER A 63 -5.01 0.75 4.67
CA SER A 63 -4.04 0.85 3.56
C SER A 63 -2.68 0.17 3.83
N PRO A 64 -2.06 0.32 5.02
CA PRO A 64 -0.81 -0.39 5.31
C PRO A 64 -0.98 -1.91 5.27
N ARG A 65 -2.11 -2.43 5.75
CA ARG A 65 -2.42 -3.87 5.73
C ARG A 65 -2.64 -4.38 4.30
N GLN A 66 -3.42 -3.66 3.49
CA GLN A 66 -3.69 -4.05 2.11
C GLN A 66 -2.42 -4.05 1.26
N TRP A 67 -1.53 -3.07 1.46
CA TRP A 67 -0.21 -3.10 0.86
C TRP A 67 0.61 -4.31 1.30
N ASN A 68 0.66 -4.60 2.61
CA ASN A 68 1.43 -5.74 3.12
C ASN A 68 0.93 -7.08 2.56
N ILE A 69 -0.39 -7.28 2.45
CA ILE A 69 -0.98 -8.47 1.84
C ILE A 69 -0.56 -8.58 0.38
N LYS A 70 -0.69 -7.49 -0.39
CA LYS A 70 -0.32 -7.46 -1.81
C LYS A 70 1.16 -7.80 -2.02
N PHE A 71 2.03 -7.20 -1.21
CA PHE A 71 3.47 -7.41 -1.30
C PHE A 71 3.87 -8.83 -0.88
N ASP A 72 3.29 -9.36 0.21
CA ASP A 72 3.54 -10.73 0.66
C ASP A 72 3.14 -11.76 -0.41
N SER A 73 1.99 -11.59 -1.07
CA SER A 73 1.58 -12.43 -2.20
C SER A 73 2.58 -12.36 -3.35
N PHE A 74 3.00 -11.16 -3.76
CA PHE A 74 3.98 -10.97 -4.83
C PHE A 74 5.33 -11.64 -4.51
N MET A 75 5.83 -11.48 -3.28
CA MET A 75 7.10 -12.08 -2.86
C MET A 75 7.03 -13.61 -2.88
N LYS A 76 5.90 -14.19 -2.46
CA LYS A 76 5.67 -15.64 -2.54
C LYS A 76 5.64 -16.15 -3.99
N GLU A 77 4.98 -15.43 -4.88
CA GLU A 77 4.99 -15.73 -6.32
C GLU A 77 6.41 -15.67 -6.91
N ALA A 78 7.26 -14.80 -6.37
CA ALA A 78 8.68 -14.71 -6.70
C ALA A 78 9.57 -15.73 -5.95
N ASN A 79 8.99 -16.73 -5.27
CA ASN A 79 9.66 -17.79 -4.49
C ASN A 79 10.46 -17.31 -3.25
N PHE A 80 10.17 -16.11 -2.74
CA PHE A 80 10.70 -15.70 -1.45
C PHE A 80 9.92 -16.35 -0.31
N ILE A 81 10.66 -16.84 0.69
CA ILE A 81 10.11 -17.47 1.88
C ILE A 81 10.16 -16.47 3.02
N ARG A 82 9.10 -16.47 3.83
CA ARG A 82 8.97 -15.61 5.00
C ARG A 82 9.64 -16.19 6.24
#